data_AF-A0A7W0QAJ4-F1
#
_entry.id   AF-A0A7W0QAJ4-F1
#
_cell.length_a   1.000
_cell.length_b   1.000
_cell.length_c   1.000
_cell.angle_alpha   90.00
_cell.angle_beta   90.00
_cell.angle_gamma   90.00
#
_symmetry.space_group_name_H-M   'P 1'
#
loop_
_entity.id
_entity.type
_entity.pdbx_description
1 polymer ?
#
loop_
_entity_poly.entity_id
_entity_poly.type
_entity_poly.pdbx_seq_one_letter_code
_entity_poly.pdbx_strand_id
1 'polypeptide(L)'
;MSLRLLIGGALVLGAAVTGCGGRRGPSTTRVIPTPTVQVGACGEPTRDGVLGKTPRLDRADRDLNGDGTNESVVVDRSMCSAEGNCHWNVFVVPPAGSQECSRYAGTFAAAALEPMTSKGDDNMIDVRGYWNLHGGRLSLDTYRFTRGGYLLVDSIMCRRATDDRLECMDSQ
;
A
#
# COMPACT_ATOMS: atom_id res chain seq x y z
N MET A 1 -4.77 90.16 3.64
CA MET A 1 -5.54 89.29 2.73
C MET A 1 -5.47 87.87 3.26
N SER A 2 -6.64 87.30 3.51
CA SER A 2 -6.89 86.00 4.11
C SER A 2 -6.46 84.84 3.21
N LEU A 3 -5.96 83.74 3.80
CA LEU A 3 -6.59 82.42 3.65
C LEU A 3 -6.11 81.45 4.74
N ARG A 4 -7.05 80.95 5.54
CA ARG A 4 -6.93 79.74 6.38
C ARG A 4 -7.44 78.55 5.57
N LEU A 5 -6.79 77.39 5.69
CA LEU A 5 -7.33 76.02 5.47
C LEU A 5 -6.31 75.07 6.16
N LEU A 6 -6.52 74.42 7.31
CA LEU A 6 -7.45 73.38 7.80
C LEU A 6 -7.38 72.02 7.07
N ILE A 7 -7.04 70.99 7.87
CA ILE A 7 -7.43 69.55 7.79
C ILE A 7 -6.69 68.74 6.71
N GLY A 8 -6.22 67.51 6.92
CA GLY A 8 -6.42 66.53 7.98
C GLY A 8 -5.52 65.30 7.76
N GLY A 9 -5.47 64.43 8.77
CA GLY A 9 -4.65 63.23 8.74
C GLY A 9 -5.12 62.17 7.76
N ALA A 10 -4.18 61.32 7.33
CA ALA A 10 -4.42 59.99 6.77
C ALA A 10 -3.17 59.15 7.05
N LEU A 11 -3.25 58.29 8.06
CA LEU A 11 -3.32 56.83 7.93
C LEU A 11 -2.02 56.20 7.39
N VAL A 12 -1.20 55.73 8.31
CA VAL A 12 -0.12 54.76 8.05
C VAL A 12 -0.79 53.42 7.75
N LEU A 13 -0.88 53.02 6.49
CA LEU A 13 -1.21 51.63 6.13
C LEU A 13 0.04 50.77 6.26
N GLY A 14 0.13 50.03 7.37
CA GLY A 14 1.04 48.90 7.51
C GLY A 14 0.60 47.76 6.61
N ALA A 15 1.44 47.39 5.64
CA ALA A 15 1.26 46.18 4.86
C ALA A 15 1.64 44.97 5.73
N ALA A 16 0.63 44.33 6.34
CA ALA A 16 0.81 43.06 7.03
C ALA A 16 0.99 41.96 5.97
N VAL A 17 2.21 41.44 5.87
CA VAL A 17 2.55 40.27 5.07
C VAL A 17 1.99 39.04 5.78
N THR A 18 0.73 38.68 5.51
CA THR A 18 0.18 37.40 5.95
C THR A 18 0.73 36.32 5.04
N GLY A 19 1.90 35.80 5.38
CA GLY A 19 2.38 34.53 4.85
C GLY A 19 1.40 33.43 5.23
N CYS A 20 0.63 32.93 4.26
CA CYS A 20 -0.10 31.68 4.40
C CYS A 20 0.93 30.54 4.51
N GLY A 21 1.46 30.35 5.71
CA GLY A 21 2.17 29.15 6.10
C GLY A 21 1.18 28.00 6.09
N GLY A 22 1.01 27.38 4.92
CA GLY A 22 0.31 26.11 4.79
C GLY A 22 0.98 25.12 5.75
N ARG A 23 0.29 24.82 6.86
CA ARG A 23 0.66 23.74 7.77
C ARG A 23 0.76 22.48 6.92
N ARG A 24 1.97 22.07 6.57
CA ARG A 24 2.23 20.69 6.15
C ARG A 24 1.79 19.83 7.33
N GLY A 25 0.62 19.22 7.21
CA GLY A 25 0.16 18.21 8.15
C GLY A 25 1.25 17.15 8.29
N PRO A 26 1.38 16.53 9.48
CA PRO A 26 2.37 15.48 9.69
C PRO A 26 2.20 14.42 8.60
N SER A 27 3.28 14.17 7.85
CA SER A 27 3.37 12.98 7.01
C SER A 27 3.25 11.79 7.96
N THR A 28 2.11 11.10 7.94
CA THR A 28 1.94 9.85 8.67
C THR A 28 2.89 8.84 8.04
N THR A 29 4.03 8.62 8.67
CA THR A 29 4.93 7.53 8.30
C THR A 29 4.13 6.23 8.37
N ARG A 30 4.05 5.52 7.24
CA ARG A 30 3.43 4.20 7.14
C ARG A 30 4.14 3.26 8.10
N VAL A 31 3.46 2.85 9.18
CA VAL A 31 3.94 1.74 10.00
C VAL A 31 3.76 0.48 9.16
N ILE A 32 4.87 -0.18 8.83
CA ILE A 32 4.85 -1.47 8.13
C ILE A 32 4.89 -2.55 9.22
N PRO A 33 3.81 -3.32 9.43
CA PRO A 33 3.83 -4.39 10.40
C PRO A 33 4.85 -5.46 10.04
N THR A 34 5.49 -6.04 11.04
CA THR A 34 6.45 -7.14 10.86
C THR A 34 5.72 -8.48 10.85
N PRO A 35 5.94 -9.34 9.84
CA PRO A 35 5.44 -10.71 9.85
C PRO A 35 6.03 -11.53 11.01
N THR A 36 5.25 -12.46 11.56
CA THR A 36 5.72 -13.38 12.63
C THR A 36 6.66 -14.48 12.11
N VAL A 37 6.69 -14.71 10.80
CA VAL A 37 7.43 -15.77 10.12
C VAL A 37 8.32 -15.18 9.03
N GLN A 38 9.48 -15.79 8.82
CA GLN A 38 10.42 -15.38 7.77
C GLN A 38 10.05 -15.98 6.42
N VAL A 39 10.37 -15.28 5.33
CA VAL A 39 10.20 -15.80 3.97
C VAL A 39 10.93 -17.14 3.82
N GLY A 40 10.26 -18.12 3.20
CA GLY A 40 10.77 -19.48 2.97
C GLY A 40 10.65 -20.43 4.17
N ALA A 41 10.34 -19.92 5.37
CA ALA A 41 10.12 -20.76 6.55
C ALA A 41 8.72 -21.40 6.54
N CYS A 42 8.59 -22.53 7.24
CA CYS A 42 7.28 -23.13 7.51
C CYS A 42 6.40 -22.14 8.27
N GLY A 43 5.14 -22.01 7.88
CA GLY A 43 4.16 -21.21 8.59
C GLY A 43 2.73 -21.68 8.35
N GLU A 44 1.86 -21.35 9.29
CA GLU A 44 0.43 -21.65 9.24
C GLU A 44 -0.34 -20.41 8.75
N PRO A 45 -1.05 -20.46 7.61
CA PRO A 45 -1.71 -19.28 7.05
C PRO A 45 -2.73 -18.59 7.97
N THR A 46 -3.26 -19.31 8.96
CA THR A 46 -4.23 -18.78 9.93
C THR A 46 -3.60 -18.21 11.20
N ARG A 47 -2.28 -18.35 11.38
CA ARG A 47 -1.57 -17.97 12.61
C ARG A 47 -0.30 -17.17 12.38
N ASP A 48 0.27 -17.26 11.18
CA ASP A 48 1.52 -16.59 10.82
C ASP A 48 1.33 -15.47 9.79
N GLY A 49 2.34 -14.59 9.72
CA GLY A 49 2.38 -13.44 8.83
C GLY A 49 2.08 -12.14 9.57
N VAL A 50 1.50 -11.17 8.88
CA VAL A 50 0.99 -9.94 9.47
C VAL A 50 -0.45 -10.19 9.93
N LEU A 51 -0.61 -10.50 11.21
CA LEU A 51 -1.90 -10.78 11.85
C LEU A 51 -1.99 -10.06 13.21
N GLY A 52 -3.19 -9.65 13.59
CA GLY A 52 -3.48 -9.07 14.89
C GLY A 52 -3.60 -10.14 15.98
N LYS A 53 -3.76 -9.70 17.23
CA LYS A 53 -3.93 -10.63 18.38
C LYS A 53 -5.23 -11.44 18.32
N THR A 54 -6.26 -10.91 17.64
CA THR A 54 -7.57 -11.54 17.50
C THR A 54 -8.02 -11.36 16.05
N PRO A 55 -7.44 -12.13 15.12
CA PRO A 55 -7.56 -11.85 13.71
C PRO A 55 -8.96 -12.15 13.19
N ARG A 56 -9.42 -11.33 12.24
CA ARG A 56 -10.63 -11.59 11.44
C ARG A 56 -10.20 -11.99 10.04
N LEU A 57 -9.98 -13.28 9.86
CA LEU A 57 -9.39 -13.81 8.64
C LEU A 57 -10.38 -13.87 7.48
N ASP A 58 -9.88 -13.52 6.30
CA ASP A 58 -10.52 -13.74 5.01
C ASP A 58 -9.49 -14.28 4.01
N ARG A 59 -9.93 -14.96 2.96
CA ARG A 59 -9.06 -15.66 2.00
C ARG A 59 -9.35 -15.27 0.56
N ALA A 60 -8.28 -15.19 -0.24
CA ALA A 60 -8.32 -14.91 -1.66
C ALA A 60 -7.33 -15.81 -2.43
N ASP A 61 -7.30 -17.09 -2.02
CA ASP A 61 -6.42 -18.12 -2.54
C ASP A 61 -6.54 -18.24 -4.06
N ARG A 62 -5.40 -18.47 -4.70
CA ARG A 62 -5.31 -18.59 -6.16
C ARG A 62 -4.02 -19.30 -6.53
N ASP A 63 -4.04 -19.96 -7.67
CA ASP A 63 -2.87 -20.58 -8.28
C ASP A 63 -1.97 -19.50 -8.91
N LEU A 64 -0.95 -19.09 -8.16
CA LEU A 64 0.04 -18.07 -8.53
C LEU A 64 1.21 -18.66 -9.32
N ASN A 65 1.51 -19.96 -9.20
CA ASN A 65 2.60 -20.61 -9.94
C ASN A 65 2.13 -21.47 -11.12
N GLY A 66 0.83 -21.66 -11.31
CA GLY A 66 0.24 -22.46 -12.38
C GLY A 66 0.38 -23.98 -12.20
N ASP A 67 0.61 -24.47 -10.97
CA ASP A 67 0.80 -25.90 -10.69
C ASP A 67 -0.51 -26.65 -10.38
N GLY A 68 -1.65 -25.94 -10.37
CA GLY A 68 -2.97 -26.48 -10.05
C GLY A 68 -3.30 -26.54 -8.56
N THR A 69 -2.38 -26.14 -7.69
CA THR A 69 -2.58 -25.96 -6.24
C THR A 69 -2.62 -24.47 -5.94
N ASN A 70 -3.69 -24.01 -5.29
CA ASN A 70 -3.76 -22.61 -4.91
C ASN A 70 -2.77 -22.28 -3.79
N GLU A 71 -1.98 -21.21 -3.97
CA GLU A 71 -1.34 -20.51 -2.86
C GLU A 71 -2.39 -19.99 -1.88
N SER A 72 -2.04 -20.05 -0.59
CA SER A 72 -2.86 -19.44 0.45
C SER A 72 -2.62 -17.94 0.45
N VAL A 73 -3.69 -17.15 0.27
CA VAL A 73 -3.62 -15.69 0.34
C VAL A 73 -4.60 -15.23 1.40
N VAL A 74 -4.08 -14.87 2.58
CA VAL A 74 -4.87 -14.62 3.79
C VAL A 74 -4.71 -13.19 4.25
N VAL A 75 -5.81 -12.56 4.64
CA VAL A 75 -5.82 -11.19 5.18
C VAL A 75 -6.50 -11.16 6.53
N ASP A 76 -5.89 -10.45 7.49
CA ASP A 76 -6.59 -10.05 8.71
C ASP A 76 -7.35 -8.75 8.48
N ARG A 77 -8.67 -8.87 8.31
CA ARG A 77 -9.57 -7.74 8.08
C ARG A 77 -9.64 -6.78 9.27
N SER A 78 -9.21 -7.20 10.47
CA SER A 78 -9.14 -6.31 11.64
C SER A 78 -7.98 -5.32 11.56
N MET A 79 -6.97 -5.60 10.72
CA MET A 79 -5.80 -4.76 10.51
C MET A 79 -5.91 -3.85 9.27
N CYS A 80 -7.01 -3.94 8.52
CA CYS A 80 -7.21 -3.06 7.36
C CYS A 80 -7.46 -1.62 7.81
N SER A 81 -6.87 -0.67 7.08
CA SER A 81 -7.14 0.77 7.24
C SER A 81 -8.56 1.15 6.82
N ALA A 82 -9.00 2.35 7.20
CA ALA A 82 -10.30 2.90 6.79
C ALA A 82 -10.40 3.12 5.27
N GLU A 83 -9.27 3.35 4.61
CA GLU A 83 -9.14 3.47 3.16
C GLU A 83 -9.20 2.10 2.45
N GLY A 84 -9.38 1.00 3.20
CA GLY A 84 -9.48 -0.35 2.68
C GLY A 84 -8.13 -1.04 2.41
N ASN A 85 -7.01 -0.39 2.71
CA ASN A 85 -5.70 -1.02 2.57
C ASN A 85 -5.50 -2.12 3.62
N CYS A 86 -5.00 -3.27 3.19
CA CYS A 86 -4.80 -4.44 4.02
C CYS A 86 -3.40 -5.06 3.82
N HIS A 87 -3.08 -6.04 4.66
CA HIS A 87 -1.88 -6.88 4.56
C HIS A 87 -2.27 -8.30 4.20
N TRP A 88 -1.90 -8.74 3.00
CA TRP A 88 -2.24 -10.03 2.42
C TRP A 88 -1.02 -10.97 2.52
N ASN A 89 -1.08 -11.92 3.44
CA ASN A 89 -0.04 -12.92 3.67
C ASN A 89 -0.15 -14.03 2.64
N VAL A 90 0.96 -14.37 1.99
CA VAL A 90 1.03 -15.40 0.95
C VAL A 90 1.80 -16.59 1.47
N PHE A 91 1.30 -17.80 1.21
CA PHE A 91 1.99 -19.04 1.49
C PHE A 91 1.94 -19.96 0.28
N VAL A 92 3.10 -20.48 -0.12
CA VAL A 92 3.20 -21.59 -1.06
C VAL A 92 2.77 -22.85 -0.33
N VAL A 93 1.71 -23.47 -0.81
CA VAL A 93 1.09 -24.65 -0.21
C VAL A 93 1.61 -25.88 -0.95
N PRO A 94 2.15 -26.89 -0.27
CA PRO A 94 2.61 -28.08 -0.94
C PRO A 94 1.44 -28.88 -1.53
N PRO A 95 1.67 -29.72 -2.55
CA PRO A 95 0.62 -30.55 -3.13
C PRO A 95 -0.09 -31.41 -2.10
N ALA A 96 -1.39 -31.66 -2.31
CA ALA A 96 -2.20 -32.47 -1.41
C ALA A 96 -1.57 -33.86 -1.19
N GLY A 97 -1.43 -34.27 0.07
CA GLY A 97 -0.81 -35.54 0.46
C GLY A 97 0.72 -35.47 0.66
N SER A 98 1.35 -34.32 0.39
CA SER A 98 2.73 -34.05 0.81
C SER A 98 2.86 -33.96 2.33
N GLN A 99 4.02 -34.34 2.86
CA GLN A 99 4.40 -34.12 4.26
C GLN A 99 5.12 -32.78 4.47
N GLU A 100 5.34 -32.01 3.41
CA GLU A 100 5.93 -30.68 3.51
C GLU A 100 4.97 -29.69 4.19
N CYS A 101 5.54 -28.63 4.74
CA CYS A 101 4.78 -27.52 5.33
C CYS A 101 4.47 -26.45 4.28
N SER A 102 3.43 -25.65 4.51
CA SER A 102 3.26 -24.39 3.77
C SER A 102 4.41 -23.43 4.08
N ARG A 103 4.97 -22.81 3.05
CA ARG A 103 6.09 -21.86 3.20
C ARG A 103 5.60 -20.44 3.02
N TYR A 104 5.95 -19.57 3.95
CA TYR A 104 5.59 -18.16 3.86
C TYR A 104 6.35 -17.49 2.72
N ALA A 105 5.61 -16.90 1.78
CA ALA A 105 6.14 -16.25 0.57
C ALA A 105 6.22 -14.73 0.70
N GLY A 106 5.71 -14.14 1.80
CA GLY A 106 5.75 -12.69 2.03
C GLY A 106 4.36 -12.09 2.23
N THR A 107 4.30 -10.76 2.30
CA THR A 107 3.06 -10.01 2.48
C THR A 107 2.95 -8.92 1.43
N PHE A 108 1.83 -8.90 0.72
CA PHE A 108 1.44 -7.75 -0.09
C PHE A 108 0.71 -6.74 0.77
N ALA A 109 0.99 -5.46 0.57
CA ALA A 109 0.26 -4.41 1.24
C ALA A 109 -0.52 -3.61 0.21
N ALA A 110 -1.84 -3.78 0.20
CA ALA A 110 -2.73 -3.22 -0.83
C ALA A 110 -4.22 -3.26 -0.41
N ALA A 111 -5.04 -2.40 -1.01
CA ALA A 111 -6.50 -2.50 -0.98
C ALA A 111 -7.04 -3.51 -2.01
N ALA A 112 -6.37 -3.63 -3.16
CA ALA A 112 -6.69 -4.64 -4.19
C ALA A 112 -5.40 -5.23 -4.78
N LEU A 113 -5.49 -6.48 -5.24
CA LEU A 113 -4.38 -7.22 -5.84
C LEU A 113 -4.73 -7.64 -7.26
N GLU A 114 -3.81 -7.39 -8.19
CA GLU A 114 -3.90 -7.79 -9.60
C GLU A 114 -2.72 -8.71 -9.94
N PRO A 115 -2.98 -9.97 -10.35
CA PRO A 115 -1.97 -10.81 -10.97
C PRO A 115 -1.49 -10.19 -12.28
N MET A 116 -0.19 -10.10 -12.48
CA MET A 116 0.40 -9.57 -13.69
C MET A 116 0.64 -10.66 -14.74
N THR A 117 0.98 -10.26 -15.96
CA THR A 117 1.40 -11.20 -17.02
C THR A 117 2.85 -11.64 -16.88
N SER A 118 3.68 -10.88 -16.16
CA SER A 118 5.06 -11.24 -15.86
C SER A 118 5.14 -12.26 -14.72
N LYS A 119 6.23 -13.02 -14.72
CA LYS A 119 6.52 -14.03 -13.70
C LYS A 119 7.94 -13.84 -13.16
N GLY A 120 8.10 -14.12 -11.88
CA GLY A 120 9.37 -14.21 -11.21
C GLY A 120 9.95 -15.63 -11.22
N ASP A 121 10.73 -15.94 -10.19
CA ASP A 121 11.29 -17.28 -9.98
C ASP A 121 10.16 -18.30 -9.76
N ASP A 122 10.45 -19.60 -9.98
CA ASP A 122 9.53 -20.72 -9.76
C ASP A 122 8.16 -20.60 -10.46
N ASN A 123 8.11 -19.85 -11.58
CA ASN A 123 6.91 -19.57 -12.36
C ASN A 123 5.83 -18.79 -11.58
N MET A 124 6.17 -18.21 -10.43
CA MET A 124 5.28 -17.41 -9.60
C MET A 124 4.95 -16.09 -10.31
N ILE A 125 3.66 -15.81 -10.45
CA ILE A 125 3.14 -14.59 -11.08
C ILE A 125 3.52 -13.37 -10.23
N ASP A 126 4.07 -12.33 -10.87
CA ASP A 126 4.27 -11.03 -10.25
C ASP A 126 2.89 -10.42 -9.89
N VAL A 127 2.81 -9.68 -8.80
CA VAL A 127 1.53 -9.11 -8.32
C VAL A 127 1.63 -7.61 -8.20
N ARG A 128 0.62 -6.89 -8.69
CA ARG A 128 0.45 -5.46 -8.46
C ARG A 128 -0.54 -5.22 -7.34
N GLY A 129 -0.11 -4.48 -6.33
CA GLY A 129 -0.93 -3.97 -5.24
C GLY A 129 -1.38 -2.54 -5.50
N TYR A 130 -2.66 -2.28 -5.29
CA TYR A 130 -3.24 -0.94 -5.35
C TYR A 130 -3.43 -0.43 -3.93
N TRP A 131 -2.62 0.54 -3.51
CA TRP A 131 -2.70 1.14 -2.18
C TRP A 131 -3.37 2.52 -2.24
N ASN A 132 -4.48 2.69 -1.52
CA ASN A 132 -5.21 3.95 -1.45
C ASN A 132 -4.45 4.97 -0.58
N LEU A 133 -4.27 6.17 -1.11
CA LEU A 133 -3.72 7.33 -0.43
C LEU A 133 -4.80 8.41 -0.28
N HIS A 134 -4.59 9.38 0.62
CA HIS A 134 -5.51 10.50 0.76
C HIS A 134 -5.58 11.36 -0.50
N GLY A 135 -6.79 11.90 -0.76
CA GLY A 135 -7.06 12.83 -1.86
C GLY A 135 -7.20 12.17 -3.23
N GLY A 136 -7.73 10.95 -3.30
CA GLY A 136 -7.97 10.24 -4.57
C GLY A 136 -6.69 9.75 -5.27
N ARG A 137 -5.58 9.72 -4.54
CA ARG A 137 -4.29 9.21 -5.01
C ARG A 137 -4.14 7.75 -4.60
N LEU A 138 -3.24 7.05 -5.28
CA LEU A 138 -2.93 5.67 -5.01
C LEU A 138 -1.47 5.37 -5.33
N SER A 139 -0.91 4.37 -4.66
CA SER A 139 0.36 3.74 -5.02
C SER A 139 0.08 2.45 -5.76
N LEU A 140 0.76 2.23 -6.89
CA LEU A 140 0.84 0.96 -7.57
C LEU A 140 2.16 0.30 -7.18
N ASP A 141 2.07 -0.65 -6.26
CA ASP A 141 3.22 -1.37 -5.69
C ASP A 141 3.40 -2.69 -6.46
N THR A 142 4.51 -2.86 -7.16
CA THR A 142 4.80 -4.10 -7.92
C THR A 142 5.64 -5.04 -7.08
N TYR A 143 5.12 -6.25 -6.85
CA TYR A 143 5.78 -7.31 -6.11
C TYR A 143 6.24 -8.40 -7.06
N ARG A 144 7.55 -8.69 -7.04
CA ARG A 144 8.16 -9.78 -7.81
C ARG A 144 8.54 -10.93 -6.91
N PHE A 145 8.24 -12.15 -7.33
CA PHE A 145 8.71 -13.34 -6.64
C PHE A 145 10.17 -13.60 -7.01
N THR A 146 11.05 -13.64 -6.02
CA THR A 146 12.46 -14.01 -6.22
C THR A 146 13.04 -14.65 -4.98
N ARG A 147 13.90 -15.65 -5.16
CA ARG A 147 14.59 -16.37 -4.06
C ARG A 147 13.62 -16.87 -2.97
N GLY A 148 12.48 -17.42 -3.39
CA GLY A 148 11.50 -18.03 -2.49
C GLY A 148 10.50 -17.08 -1.83
N GLY A 149 10.43 -15.80 -2.24
CA GLY A 149 9.37 -14.90 -1.77
C GLY A 149 9.17 -13.64 -2.59
N TYR A 150 8.10 -12.93 -2.29
CA TYR A 150 7.74 -11.67 -2.92
C TYR A 150 8.49 -10.49 -2.31
N LEU A 151 9.11 -9.69 -3.19
CA LEU A 151 9.75 -8.43 -2.85
C LEU A 151 9.07 -7.28 -3.60
N LEU A 152 8.84 -6.17 -2.91
CA LEU A 152 8.43 -4.91 -3.54
C LEU A 152 9.61 -4.38 -4.36
N VAL A 153 9.44 -4.33 -5.69
CA VAL A 153 10.52 -3.92 -6.62
C VAL A 153 10.28 -2.56 -7.25
N ASP A 154 9.03 -2.08 -7.25
CA ASP A 154 8.66 -0.77 -7.79
C ASP A 154 7.41 -0.23 -7.10
N SER A 155 7.28 1.10 -7.04
CA SER A 155 6.15 1.79 -6.41
C SER A 155 5.88 3.09 -7.17
N ILE A 156 4.75 3.13 -7.88
CA ILE A 156 4.39 4.23 -8.77
C ILE A 156 3.22 5.01 -8.17
N MET A 157 3.38 6.33 -8.03
CA MET A 157 2.31 7.21 -7.58
C MET A 157 1.37 7.55 -8.72
N CYS A 158 0.07 7.32 -8.50
CA CYS A 158 -0.97 7.66 -9.46
C CYS A 158 -2.07 8.50 -8.83
N ARG A 159 -2.79 9.23 -9.67
CA ARG A 159 -4.08 9.83 -9.34
C ARG A 159 -5.16 9.24 -10.24
N ARG A 160 -6.37 9.13 -9.73
CA ARG A 160 -7.52 8.85 -10.59
C ARG A 160 -7.81 10.10 -11.42
N ALA A 161 -8.01 9.92 -12.72
CA ALA A 161 -8.46 10.98 -13.61
C ALA A 161 -9.94 11.33 -13.31
N THR A 162 -10.57 12.14 -14.15
CA THR A 162 -12.01 12.42 -14.03
C THR A 162 -12.89 11.20 -14.32
N ASP A 163 -12.30 10.11 -14.82
CA ASP A 163 -12.90 8.80 -15.09
C ASP A 163 -12.14 7.69 -14.33
N ASP A 164 -12.34 6.43 -14.71
CA ASP A 164 -11.68 5.28 -14.08
C ASP A 164 -10.20 5.10 -14.46
N ARG A 165 -9.65 5.98 -15.29
CA ARG A 165 -8.24 5.90 -15.68
C ARG A 165 -7.33 6.38 -14.57
N LEU A 166 -6.12 5.84 -14.57
CA LEU A 166 -5.04 6.25 -13.69
C LEU A 166 -4.02 7.07 -14.46
N GLU A 167 -3.66 8.23 -13.90
CA GLU A 167 -2.54 9.05 -14.36
C GLU A 167 -1.39 8.87 -13.38
N CYS A 168 -0.35 8.21 -13.82
CA CYS A 168 0.80 7.85 -13.01
C CYS A 168 1.99 8.75 -13.33
N MET A 169 2.72 9.14 -12.29
CA MET A 169 4.01 9.81 -12.46
C MET A 169 5.06 8.74 -12.73
N ASP A 170 5.89 8.93 -13.76
CA ASP A 170 7.02 8.03 -14.00
C ASP A 170 7.92 8.00 -12.75
N SER A 171 8.29 6.79 -12.32
CA SER A 171 9.27 6.59 -11.26
C SER A 171 10.63 7.09 -11.78
N GLN A 172 11.23 8.06 -11.05
CA GLN A 172 12.58 8.54 -11.32
C GLN A 172 13.63 7.50 -10.94
#